data_AF-A0A448ZD51-F1
#
_entry.id   AF-A0A448ZD51-F1
#
_cell.length_a   1.000
_cell.length_b   1.000
_cell.length_c   1.000
_cell.angle_alpha   90.00
_cell.angle_beta   90.00
_cell.angle_gamma   90.00
#
_symmetry.space_group_name_H-M   'P 1'
#
loop_
_entity.id
_entity.type
_entity.pdbx_description
1 polymer ?
#
loop_
_entity_poly.entity_id
_entity_poly.type
_entity_poly.pdbx_seq_one_letter_code
_entity_poly.pdbx_strand_id
1 'polypeptide(L)'
;MTLPSPIPRPQHYQPAAASVLNQFRKWRSKIGLVWSCHFTASILLLVCGSSYYSEDRKYVPIDASVASVALGGNTKCFKAYANVLASGINDDGAIICCTAQEESNDGICHPTPWYLFFATRLVKLPEAWLIPVFPLVLRGLVQLITRRSGAGTAASSSDGAETKRQRQINRFAMRRFWLYFGLIQLRGWVLYLLFDTIENHVVEPAGDSCWYDNMSRGNQGSCSGKATDFSDHVVLFFAQILPITLTEVLFSFVAPFWRGDETLRKIVPTLLVAALLYLYGISFLKIYKTAVYFHTQLEIIIGYLITLIVQIPLFLVLNTSLLLPTRDYFFGPGN
;
A
#
# COMPACT_ATOMS: atom_id res chain seq x y z
N MET A 1 -6.24 -50.77 -53.03
CA MET A 1 -5.20 -49.73 -52.84
C MET A 1 -5.81 -48.60 -52.03
N THR A 2 -5.54 -48.58 -50.73
CA THR A 2 -5.96 -47.52 -49.80
C THR A 2 -4.91 -46.41 -49.83
N LEU A 3 -5.34 -45.20 -50.21
CA LEU A 3 -4.48 -44.02 -50.20
C LEU A 3 -4.06 -43.70 -48.76
N PRO A 4 -2.78 -43.41 -48.49
CA PRO A 4 -2.33 -43.02 -47.16
C PRO A 4 -3.04 -41.73 -46.75
N SER A 5 -3.58 -41.71 -45.54
CA SER A 5 -4.23 -40.54 -44.96
C SER A 5 -3.25 -39.35 -44.92
N PRO A 6 -3.70 -38.14 -45.27
CA PRO A 6 -2.83 -36.98 -45.31
C PRO A 6 -2.24 -36.73 -43.91
N ILE A 7 -0.90 -36.65 -43.86
CA ILE A 7 -0.16 -36.33 -42.64
C ILE A 7 -0.68 -34.98 -42.14
N PRO A 8 -1.23 -34.90 -40.91
CA PRO A 8 -1.73 -33.65 -40.36
C PRO A 8 -0.56 -32.65 -40.31
N ARG A 9 -0.72 -31.51 -40.98
CA ARG A 9 0.28 -30.43 -40.93
C ARG A 9 0.49 -30.04 -39.46
N PRO A 10 1.74 -29.90 -39.01
CA PRO A 10 2.02 -29.45 -37.65
C PRO A 10 1.32 -28.10 -37.47
N GLN A 11 0.39 -28.03 -36.51
CA GLN A 11 -0.22 -26.78 -36.10
C GLN A 11 0.90 -25.83 -35.69
N HIS A 12 1.06 -24.73 -36.43
CA HIS A 12 2.05 -23.71 -36.13
C HIS A 12 1.85 -23.25 -34.68
N TYR A 13 2.80 -23.63 -33.82
CA TYR A 13 2.84 -23.23 -32.42
C TYR A 13 2.99 -21.71 -32.39
N GLN A 14 1.89 -20.98 -32.15
CA GLN A 14 1.99 -19.55 -31.89
C GLN A 14 2.84 -19.39 -30.62
N PRO A 15 3.97 -18.66 -30.69
CA PRO A 15 4.84 -18.51 -29.53
C PRO A 15 4.03 -17.87 -28.40
N ALA A 16 4.09 -18.47 -27.21
CA ALA A 16 3.35 -18.03 -26.03
C ALA A 16 3.55 -16.53 -25.67
N ALA A 17 4.61 -15.93 -26.19
CA ALA A 17 4.93 -14.51 -26.04
C ALA A 17 3.92 -13.60 -26.78
N ALA A 18 3.53 -13.93 -28.02
CA ALA A 18 2.57 -13.13 -28.81
C ALA A 18 1.17 -13.04 -28.16
N SER A 19 0.81 -14.06 -27.35
CA SER A 19 -0.42 -14.08 -26.55
C SER A 19 -0.40 -13.02 -25.44
N VAL A 20 0.76 -12.76 -24.84
CA VAL A 20 0.91 -11.79 -23.75
C VAL A 20 0.86 -10.35 -24.29
N LEU A 21 1.46 -10.07 -25.47
CA LEU A 21 1.36 -8.74 -26.11
C LEU A 21 -0.09 -8.31 -26.29
N ASN A 22 -0.87 -9.22 -26.86
CA ASN A 22 -2.24 -8.92 -27.26
C ASN A 22 -3.11 -8.70 -26.01
N GLN A 23 -2.81 -9.44 -24.92
CA GLN A 23 -3.42 -9.19 -23.63
C GLN A 23 -3.02 -7.86 -23.03
N PHE A 24 -1.73 -7.50 -23.03
CA PHE A 24 -1.30 -6.18 -22.56
C PHE A 24 -1.96 -5.05 -23.33
N ARG A 25 -2.02 -5.14 -24.67
CA ARG A 25 -2.70 -4.13 -25.50
C ARG A 25 -4.18 -4.02 -25.15
N LYS A 26 -4.86 -5.15 -24.96
CA LYS A 26 -6.28 -5.20 -24.55
C LYS A 26 -6.51 -4.63 -23.15
N TRP A 27 -5.58 -4.86 -22.23
CA TRP A 27 -5.69 -4.43 -20.83
C TRP A 27 -5.18 -3.02 -20.58
N ARG A 28 -4.42 -2.43 -21.50
CA ARG A 28 -3.80 -1.11 -21.32
C ARG A 28 -4.80 -0.03 -20.94
N SER A 29 -5.92 0.10 -21.65
CA SER A 29 -6.95 1.09 -21.30
C SER A 29 -7.55 0.85 -19.92
N LYS A 30 -7.74 -0.41 -19.52
CA LYS A 30 -8.26 -0.79 -18.19
C LYS A 30 -7.26 -0.50 -17.08
N ILE A 31 -5.98 -0.80 -17.30
CA ILE A 31 -4.89 -0.48 -16.39
C ILE A 31 -4.84 1.04 -16.19
N GLY A 32 -4.86 1.79 -17.28
CA GLY A 32 -4.92 3.25 -17.25
C GLY A 32 -6.10 3.76 -16.42
N LEU A 33 -7.30 3.27 -16.68
CA LEU A 33 -8.51 3.65 -15.95
C LEU A 33 -8.40 3.35 -14.45
N VAL A 34 -7.93 2.15 -14.06
CA VAL A 34 -7.81 1.77 -12.66
C VAL A 34 -6.79 2.65 -11.92
N TRP A 35 -5.65 2.96 -12.54
CA TRP A 35 -4.68 3.91 -11.98
C TRP A 35 -5.24 5.33 -11.87
N SER A 36 -5.98 5.80 -12.88
CA SER A 36 -6.67 7.09 -12.80
C SER A 36 -7.66 7.12 -11.65
N CYS A 37 -8.47 6.06 -11.46
CA CYS A 37 -9.35 5.94 -10.30
C CYS A 37 -8.58 5.95 -8.98
N HIS A 38 -7.43 5.28 -8.90
CA HIS A 38 -6.56 5.30 -7.74
C HIS A 38 -6.06 6.72 -7.43
N PHE A 39 -5.54 7.46 -8.41
CA PHE A 39 -5.08 8.83 -8.22
C PHE A 39 -6.22 9.75 -7.80
N THR A 40 -7.35 9.72 -8.51
CA THR A 40 -8.52 10.54 -8.21
C THR A 40 -9.07 10.26 -6.81
N ALA A 41 -9.23 8.98 -6.44
CA ALA A 41 -9.73 8.61 -5.11
C ALA A 41 -8.74 9.02 -4.00
N SER A 42 -7.43 8.91 -4.25
CA SER A 42 -6.41 9.37 -3.31
C SER A 42 -6.49 10.88 -3.09
N ILE A 43 -6.56 11.68 -4.16
CA ILE A 43 -6.67 13.13 -4.07
C ILE A 43 -7.98 13.54 -3.37
N LEU A 44 -9.12 12.96 -3.77
CA LEU A 44 -10.41 13.24 -3.14
C LEU A 44 -10.38 12.92 -1.65
N LEU A 45 -9.79 11.79 -1.25
CA LEU A 45 -9.66 11.43 0.16
C LEU A 45 -8.87 12.48 0.95
N LEU A 46 -7.75 12.94 0.40
CA LEU A 46 -6.91 13.95 1.05
C LEU A 46 -7.63 15.30 1.14
N VAL A 47 -8.27 15.75 0.05
CA VAL A 47 -9.05 17.00 0.02
C VAL A 47 -10.21 16.93 1.01
N CYS A 48 -10.98 15.84 1.02
CA CYS A 48 -12.07 15.67 1.97
C CYS A 48 -11.56 15.67 3.43
N GLY A 49 -10.48 14.94 3.71
CA GLY A 49 -9.87 14.91 5.05
C GLY A 49 -9.38 16.29 5.50
N SER A 50 -8.67 17.01 4.63
CA SER A 50 -8.16 18.35 4.90
C SER A 50 -9.27 19.40 5.04
N SER A 51 -10.39 19.25 4.31
CA SER A 51 -11.52 20.19 4.39
C SER A 51 -12.39 20.02 5.64
N TYR A 52 -12.35 18.86 6.29
CA TYR A 52 -13.25 18.52 7.38
C TYR A 52 -12.87 19.19 8.72
N TYR A 53 -11.63 19.67 8.87
CA TYR A 53 -11.15 20.32 10.10
C TYR A 53 -10.31 21.58 9.81
N SER A 54 -10.38 22.58 10.70
CA SER A 54 -9.60 23.82 10.58
C SER A 54 -8.10 23.55 10.71
N GLU A 55 -7.27 24.42 10.12
CA GLU A 55 -5.80 24.33 10.06
C GLU A 55 -5.12 24.29 11.45
N ASP A 56 -5.88 24.46 12.54
CA ASP A 56 -5.39 24.69 13.90
C ASP A 56 -5.32 23.42 14.77
N ARG A 57 -5.42 22.23 14.17
CA ARG A 57 -5.44 20.97 14.92
C ARG A 57 -4.43 19.96 14.41
N LYS A 58 -3.50 19.57 15.27
CA LYS A 58 -2.58 18.44 15.07
C LYS A 58 -2.41 17.72 16.40
N TYR A 59 -2.83 16.46 16.45
CA TYR A 59 -2.90 15.70 17.68
C TYR A 59 -1.72 14.73 17.81
N VAL A 60 -1.06 14.72 18.97
CA VAL A 60 -0.04 13.73 19.33
C VAL A 60 -0.49 12.88 20.52
N PRO A 61 -0.15 11.58 20.57
CA PRO A 61 -0.52 10.74 21.71
C PRO A 61 0.25 11.15 22.97
N ILE A 62 -0.47 11.38 24.07
CA ILE A 62 0.09 11.69 25.38
C ILE A 62 -0.16 10.56 26.39
N ASP A 63 0.36 10.69 27.60
CA ASP A 63 0.05 9.79 28.70
C ASP A 63 -1.40 10.00 29.18
N ALA A 64 -2.19 8.92 29.14
CA ALA A 64 -3.61 8.98 29.50
C ALA A 64 -3.83 9.24 30.99
N SER A 65 -2.93 8.80 31.86
CA SER A 65 -3.01 9.06 33.30
C SER A 65 -2.73 10.52 33.63
N VAL A 66 -1.74 11.13 32.98
CA VAL A 66 -1.43 12.56 33.12
C VAL A 66 -2.58 13.41 32.60
N ALA A 67 -3.14 13.07 31.43
CA ALA A 67 -4.31 13.74 30.88
C ALA A 67 -5.53 13.66 31.81
N SER A 68 -5.75 12.50 32.45
CA SER A 68 -6.85 12.32 33.42
C SER A 68 -6.73 13.27 34.61
N VAL A 69 -5.51 13.44 35.14
CA VAL A 69 -5.23 14.39 36.24
C VAL A 69 -5.43 15.84 35.77
N ALA A 70 -4.91 16.16 34.58
CA ALA A 70 -5.01 17.49 34.00
C ALA A 70 -6.47 17.94 33.77
N LEU A 71 -7.37 16.99 33.50
CA LEU A 71 -8.81 17.20 33.33
C LEU A 71 -9.60 17.11 34.66
N GLY A 72 -8.94 17.23 35.81
CA GLY A 72 -9.59 17.26 37.12
C GLY A 72 -9.79 15.90 37.79
N GLY A 73 -9.12 14.83 37.34
CA GLY A 73 -8.98 13.54 38.03
C GLY A 73 -10.22 12.63 38.04
N ASN A 74 -11.42 13.18 37.82
CA ASN A 74 -12.66 12.42 37.81
C ASN A 74 -12.88 11.61 36.53
N THR A 75 -12.21 11.99 35.44
CA THR A 75 -12.32 11.33 34.12
C THR A 75 -11.14 10.40 33.90
N LYS A 76 -11.40 9.09 33.78
CA LYS A 76 -10.36 8.11 33.44
C LYS A 76 -10.20 7.99 31.93
N CYS A 77 -9.11 8.53 31.39
CA CYS A 77 -8.76 8.37 29.99
C CYS A 77 -8.11 7.00 29.76
N PHE A 78 -8.55 6.27 28.74
CA PHE A 78 -7.88 5.07 28.24
C PHE A 78 -6.81 5.42 27.20
N LYS A 79 -7.08 6.45 26.40
CA LYS A 79 -6.13 7.09 25.48
C LYS A 79 -6.32 8.59 25.57
N ALA A 80 -5.25 9.33 25.37
CA ALA A 80 -5.33 10.77 25.30
C ALA A 80 -4.42 11.32 24.20
N TYR A 81 -4.82 12.46 23.65
CA TYR A 81 -4.09 13.19 22.63
C TYR A 81 -4.03 14.68 22.97
N ALA A 82 -2.90 15.34 22.71
CA ALA A 82 -2.75 16.78 22.86
C ALA A 82 -2.71 17.45 21.48
N ASN A 83 -3.39 18.59 21.33
CA ASN A 83 -3.27 19.45 20.14
C ASN A 83 -1.98 20.27 20.25
N VAL A 84 -0.99 19.97 19.43
CA VAL A 84 0.32 20.65 19.47
C VAL A 84 0.28 22.08 18.95
N LEU A 85 -0.81 22.46 18.27
CA LEU A 85 -1.04 23.82 17.76
C LEU A 85 -1.83 24.70 18.75
N ALA A 86 -2.36 24.11 19.83
CA ALA A 86 -2.98 24.88 20.90
C ALA A 86 -1.92 25.70 21.65
N SER A 87 -2.29 26.92 22.05
CA SER A 87 -1.45 27.81 22.85
C SER A 87 -1.33 27.35 24.31
N GLY A 88 -2.32 26.64 24.82
CA GLY A 88 -2.30 26.07 26.16
C GLY A 88 -3.39 25.03 26.42
N ILE A 89 -3.36 24.45 27.62
CA ILE A 89 -4.31 23.40 28.06
C ILE A 89 -5.78 23.88 28.10
N ASN A 90 -6.00 25.18 28.25
CA ASN A 90 -7.34 25.77 28.37
C ASN A 90 -8.00 26.03 27.01
N ASP A 91 -7.27 25.84 25.90
CA ASP A 91 -7.82 26.05 24.57
C ASP A 91 -8.81 24.93 24.22
N ASP A 92 -9.84 25.27 23.45
CA ASP A 92 -10.84 24.30 23.03
C ASP A 92 -10.21 23.19 22.17
N GLY A 93 -10.49 21.94 22.52
CA GLY A 93 -9.88 20.77 21.88
C GLY A 93 -8.38 20.61 22.14
N ALA A 94 -7.78 21.28 23.15
CA ALA A 94 -6.38 21.11 23.51
C ALA A 94 -6.03 19.68 23.92
N ILE A 95 -6.94 18.99 24.63
CA ILE A 95 -6.80 17.59 25.01
C ILE A 95 -8.03 16.81 24.56
N ILE A 96 -7.82 15.68 23.89
CA ILE A 96 -8.86 14.68 23.66
C ILE A 96 -8.62 13.51 24.61
N CYS A 97 -9.60 13.21 25.46
CA CYS A 97 -9.60 12.09 26.38
C CYS A 97 -10.59 11.01 25.91
N CYS A 98 -10.08 9.87 25.45
CA CYS A 98 -10.91 8.73 25.06
C CYS A 98 -11.30 7.92 26.30
N THR A 99 -12.57 7.96 26.69
CA THR A 99 -13.10 7.17 27.80
C THR A 99 -13.60 5.81 27.32
N ALA A 100 -13.81 4.85 28.24
CA ALA A 100 -14.30 3.51 27.88
C ALA A 100 -15.80 3.47 27.56
N GLN A 101 -16.56 4.47 28.01
CA GLN A 101 -18.03 4.51 27.91
C GLN A 101 -18.53 5.44 26.81
N GLU A 102 -17.72 6.41 26.37
CA GLU A 102 -18.13 7.31 25.31
C GLU A 102 -17.45 6.89 24.00
N GLU A 103 -18.27 6.38 23.07
CA GLU A 103 -18.00 6.60 21.66
C GLU A 103 -18.12 8.11 21.41
N SER A 104 -17.09 8.88 21.79
CA SER A 104 -17.09 10.32 21.56
C SER A 104 -17.25 10.56 20.06
N ASN A 105 -18.13 11.50 19.68
CA ASN A 105 -18.34 11.92 18.30
C ASN A 105 -17.04 12.38 17.60
N ASP A 106 -15.99 12.64 18.38
CA ASP A 106 -14.64 12.88 17.90
C ASP A 106 -14.02 11.57 17.37
N GLY A 107 -14.10 11.39 16.04
CA GLY A 107 -13.64 10.23 15.25
C GLY A 107 -12.28 9.58 15.60
N ILE A 108 -11.45 10.24 16.39
CA ILE A 108 -10.14 9.76 16.88
C ILE A 108 -10.27 8.65 17.94
N CYS A 109 -11.28 8.71 18.82
CA CYS A 109 -11.45 7.76 19.92
C CYS A 109 -12.20 6.49 19.53
N HIS A 110 -12.81 6.45 18.34
CA HIS A 110 -13.56 5.27 17.90
C HIS A 110 -12.67 4.03 17.86
N PRO A 111 -13.03 2.96 18.60
CA PRO A 111 -12.31 1.71 18.54
C PRO A 111 -12.33 1.20 17.10
N THR A 112 -11.19 0.68 16.65
CA THR A 112 -11.15 0.04 15.33
C THR A 112 -12.00 -1.24 15.42
N PRO A 113 -13.05 -1.39 14.60
CA PRO A 113 -13.89 -2.58 14.62
C PRO A 113 -13.06 -3.85 14.47
N TRP A 114 -13.48 -4.94 15.11
CA TRP A 114 -12.73 -6.20 15.13
C TRP A 114 -12.44 -6.76 13.73
N TYR A 115 -13.34 -6.53 12.75
CA TYR A 115 -13.16 -6.95 11.36
C TYR A 115 -12.10 -6.15 10.59
N LEU A 116 -11.64 -5.03 11.15
CA LEU A 116 -10.51 -4.23 10.65
C LEU A 116 -9.21 -4.56 11.41
N PHE A 117 -9.07 -5.80 11.90
CA PHE A 117 -7.90 -6.28 12.63
C PHE A 117 -6.57 -5.94 11.95
N PHE A 118 -6.51 -6.01 10.62
CA PHE A 118 -5.28 -5.68 9.89
C PHE A 118 -4.96 -4.19 9.88
N ALA A 119 -5.94 -3.30 10.06
CA ALA A 119 -5.72 -1.86 10.00
C ALA A 119 -4.70 -1.37 11.04
N THR A 120 -4.70 -1.94 12.25
CA THR A 120 -3.71 -1.62 13.30
C THR A 120 -2.36 -2.29 13.07
N ARG A 121 -2.30 -3.33 12.23
CA ARG A 121 -1.08 -4.09 11.93
C ARG A 121 -0.37 -3.63 10.67
N LEU A 122 -1.02 -2.92 9.74
CA LEU A 122 -0.42 -2.45 8.49
C LEU A 122 0.86 -1.63 8.67
N VAL A 123 0.97 -0.91 9.80
CA VAL A 123 2.12 -0.05 10.11
C VAL A 123 3.27 -0.86 10.73
N LYS A 124 3.01 -2.08 11.21
CA LYS A 124 4.05 -2.96 11.76
C LYS A 124 4.94 -3.49 10.64
N LEU A 125 6.24 -3.59 10.96
CA LEU A 125 7.28 -3.87 9.98
C LEU A 125 7.05 -5.18 9.19
N PRO A 126 6.75 -6.34 9.80
CA PRO A 126 6.53 -7.57 9.03
C PRO A 126 5.38 -7.46 8.02
N GLU A 127 4.28 -6.82 8.42
CA GLU A 127 3.07 -6.67 7.63
C GLU A 127 3.23 -5.64 6.53
N ALA A 128 3.87 -4.50 6.81
CA ALA A 128 4.20 -3.48 5.82
C ALA A 128 5.04 -4.05 4.67
N TRP A 129 5.80 -5.11 4.93
CA TRP A 129 6.62 -5.83 3.95
C TRP A 129 5.87 -6.92 3.21
N LEU A 130 5.12 -7.77 3.93
CA LEU A 130 4.48 -8.95 3.36
C LEU A 130 3.22 -8.60 2.56
N ILE A 131 2.43 -7.64 3.05
CA ILE A 131 1.14 -7.29 2.44
C ILE A 131 1.30 -6.78 1.00
N PRO A 132 2.19 -5.82 0.68
CA PRO A 132 2.32 -5.33 -0.70
C PRO A 132 2.64 -6.44 -1.71
N VAL A 133 3.39 -7.46 -1.29
CA VAL A 133 3.83 -8.57 -2.16
C VAL A 133 2.92 -9.80 -2.07
N PHE A 134 1.78 -9.71 -1.38
CA PHE A 134 0.87 -10.86 -1.23
C PHE A 134 0.46 -11.51 -2.57
N PRO A 135 0.24 -10.78 -3.69
CA PRO A 135 -0.13 -11.44 -4.95
C PRO A 135 1.03 -12.29 -5.52
N LEU A 136 2.29 -11.89 -5.29
CA LEU A 136 3.46 -12.69 -5.66
C LEU A 136 3.55 -13.96 -4.81
N VAL A 137 3.31 -13.84 -3.50
CA VAL A 137 3.26 -15.00 -2.58
C VAL A 137 2.14 -15.96 -3.01
N LEU A 138 0.94 -15.44 -3.29
CA LEU A 138 -0.18 -16.23 -3.77
C LEU A 138 0.14 -16.95 -5.08
N ARG A 139 0.83 -16.28 -6.02
CA ARG A 139 1.33 -16.92 -7.24
C ARG A 139 2.26 -18.09 -6.93
N GLY A 140 3.23 -17.91 -6.03
CA GLY A 140 4.14 -18.98 -5.61
C GLY A 140 3.40 -20.16 -5.00
N LEU A 141 2.40 -19.91 -4.15
CA LEU A 141 1.56 -20.94 -3.53
C LEU A 141 0.75 -21.72 -4.57
N VAL A 142 0.08 -21.03 -5.51
CA VAL A 142 -0.67 -21.68 -6.58
C VAL A 142 0.23 -22.58 -7.43
N GLN A 143 1.42 -22.09 -7.80
CA GLN A 143 2.39 -22.90 -8.56
C GLN A 143 2.83 -24.14 -7.78
N LEU A 144 3.04 -24.02 -6.46
CA LEU A 144 3.40 -25.13 -5.60
C LEU A 144 2.28 -26.17 -5.48
N ILE A 145 1.02 -25.72 -5.35
CA ILE A 145 -0.16 -26.58 -5.32
C ILE A 145 -0.30 -27.33 -6.65
N THR A 146 -0.29 -26.63 -7.78
CA THR A 146 -0.41 -27.25 -9.11
C THR A 146 0.71 -28.25 -9.38
N ARG A 147 1.94 -27.99 -8.91
CA ARG A 147 3.06 -28.93 -9.02
C ARG A 147 2.85 -30.20 -8.17
N ARG A 148 2.30 -30.07 -6.96
CA ARG A 148 2.04 -31.21 -6.07
C ARG A 148 0.89 -32.08 -6.54
N SER A 149 -0.16 -31.49 -7.11
CA SER A 149 -1.36 -32.22 -7.53
C SER A 149 -1.16 -33.13 -8.75
N GLY A 150 0.03 -33.21 -9.35
CA GLY A 150 0.29 -34.07 -10.52
C GLY A 150 -0.54 -33.71 -11.76
N ALA A 151 -1.35 -32.65 -11.70
CA ALA A 151 -2.15 -32.14 -12.81
C ALA A 151 -1.28 -31.61 -13.98
N GLY A 152 0.04 -31.50 -13.79
CA GLY A 152 1.02 -31.15 -14.82
C GLY A 152 1.78 -32.32 -15.44
N THR A 153 1.60 -33.57 -14.98
CA THR A 153 2.44 -34.73 -15.39
C THR A 153 1.86 -35.59 -16.53
N ALA A 154 0.78 -35.18 -17.18
CA ALA A 154 0.10 -36.01 -18.20
C ALA A 154 0.45 -35.70 -19.68
N ALA A 155 1.55 -34.99 -19.99
CA ALA A 155 1.91 -34.67 -21.38
C ALA A 155 3.41 -34.88 -21.71
N SER A 156 3.82 -36.15 -21.78
CA SER A 156 5.16 -36.69 -22.08
C SER A 156 5.75 -36.36 -23.48
N SER A 157 5.41 -35.22 -24.10
CA SER A 157 6.09 -34.77 -25.33
C SER A 157 6.24 -33.25 -25.49
N SER A 158 5.62 -32.45 -24.60
CA SER A 158 5.73 -30.97 -24.59
C SER A 158 6.53 -30.41 -23.39
N ASP A 159 7.07 -31.30 -22.54
CA ASP A 159 7.72 -30.99 -21.26
C ASP A 159 8.81 -29.91 -21.33
N GLY A 160 9.57 -29.87 -22.44
CA GLY A 160 10.64 -28.88 -22.62
C GLY A 160 10.13 -27.45 -22.77
N ALA A 161 9.00 -27.25 -23.44
CA ALA A 161 8.46 -25.92 -23.73
C ALA A 161 7.78 -25.31 -22.49
N GLU A 162 6.96 -26.08 -21.79
CA GLU A 162 6.26 -25.60 -20.59
C GLU A 162 7.24 -25.37 -19.43
N THR A 163 8.23 -26.23 -19.26
CA THR A 163 9.29 -26.02 -18.25
C THR A 163 10.09 -24.73 -18.54
N LYS A 164 10.42 -24.46 -19.81
CA LYS A 164 11.08 -23.20 -20.20
C LYS A 164 10.20 -21.98 -19.91
N ARG A 165 8.91 -22.06 -20.22
CA ARG A 165 7.94 -20.99 -19.94
C ARG A 165 7.79 -20.72 -18.44
N GLN A 166 7.66 -21.76 -17.63
CA GLN A 166 7.56 -21.63 -16.17
C GLN A 166 8.81 -20.99 -15.56
N ARG A 167 10.01 -21.39 -16.03
CA ARG A 167 11.28 -20.75 -15.63
C ARG A 167 11.31 -19.26 -15.98
N GLN A 168 10.81 -18.88 -17.15
CA GLN A 168 10.73 -17.46 -17.54
C GLN A 168 9.77 -16.68 -16.64
N ILE A 169 8.56 -17.21 -16.37
CA ILE A 169 7.59 -16.58 -15.48
C ILE A 169 8.18 -16.39 -14.07
N ASN A 170 8.87 -17.39 -13.54
CA ASN A 170 9.50 -17.31 -12.23
C ASN A 170 10.65 -16.29 -12.21
N ARG A 171 11.41 -16.17 -13.30
CA ARG A 171 12.44 -15.14 -13.45
C ARG A 171 11.84 -13.74 -13.38
N PHE A 172 10.72 -13.48 -14.07
CA PHE A 172 10.03 -12.18 -14.01
C PHE A 172 9.41 -11.92 -12.64
N ALA A 173 8.83 -12.95 -12.00
CA ALA A 173 8.34 -12.82 -10.64
C ALA A 173 9.46 -12.42 -9.66
N MET A 174 10.64 -13.02 -9.78
CA MET A 174 11.79 -12.71 -8.94
C MET A 174 12.33 -11.29 -9.19
N ARG A 175 12.40 -10.85 -10.44
CA ARG A 175 12.81 -9.47 -10.78
C ARG A 175 11.86 -8.44 -10.15
N ARG A 176 10.55 -8.69 -10.20
CA ARG A 176 9.54 -7.82 -9.58
C ARG A 176 9.60 -7.86 -8.06
N PHE A 177 9.84 -9.03 -7.48
CA PHE A 177 10.10 -9.13 -6.04
C PHE A 177 11.27 -8.23 -5.63
N TRP A 178 12.40 -8.29 -6.34
CA TRP A 178 13.55 -7.42 -6.06
C TRP A 178 13.27 -5.94 -6.31
N LEU A 179 12.48 -5.60 -7.33
CA LEU A 179 12.02 -4.23 -7.55
C LEU A 179 11.25 -3.71 -6.33
N TYR A 180 10.26 -4.47 -5.86
CA TYR A 180 9.44 -4.06 -4.72
C TYR A 180 10.22 -4.06 -3.41
N PHE A 181 11.12 -5.02 -3.23
CA PHE A 181 12.08 -5.00 -2.13
C PHE A 181 12.86 -3.69 -2.13
N GLY A 182 13.42 -3.30 -3.29
CA GLY A 182 14.11 -2.02 -3.45
C GLY A 182 13.23 -0.81 -3.15
N LEU A 183 11.98 -0.79 -3.62
CA LEU A 183 11.03 0.30 -3.35
C LEU A 183 10.64 0.40 -1.86
N ILE A 184 10.44 -0.74 -1.19
CA ILE A 184 10.17 -0.79 0.25
C ILE A 184 11.40 -0.27 1.03
N GLN A 185 12.61 -0.67 0.63
CA GLN A 185 13.84 -0.16 1.24
C GLN A 185 14.03 1.33 0.98
N LEU A 186 13.72 1.81 -0.23
CA LEU A 186 13.82 3.23 -0.57
C LEU A 186 13.02 4.09 0.41
N ARG A 187 11.83 3.65 0.84
CA ARG A 187 11.08 4.32 1.91
C ARG A 187 11.91 4.43 3.19
N GLY A 188 12.52 3.34 3.61
CA GLY A 188 13.36 3.28 4.80
C GLY A 188 14.52 4.29 4.76
N TRP A 189 15.26 4.32 3.65
CA TRP A 189 16.41 5.21 3.48
C TRP A 189 16.01 6.67 3.23
N VAL A 190 15.05 6.92 2.35
CA VAL A 190 14.68 8.29 1.95
C VAL A 190 13.86 8.98 3.02
N LEU A 191 12.86 8.32 3.60
CA LEU A 191 12.03 8.98 4.61
C LEU A 191 12.76 9.09 5.94
N TYR A 192 13.24 7.97 6.49
CA TYR A 192 13.74 8.00 7.87
C TYR A 192 15.15 8.55 8.01
N LEU A 193 16.00 8.47 6.98
CA LEU A 193 17.36 9.00 7.10
C LEU A 193 17.48 10.35 6.40
N LEU A 194 17.04 10.45 5.14
CA LEU A 194 17.21 11.70 4.39
C LEU A 194 16.25 12.79 4.87
N PHE A 195 14.94 12.52 4.97
CA PHE A 195 13.98 13.56 5.37
C PHE A 195 14.10 13.93 6.84
N ASP A 196 14.37 12.99 7.73
CA ASP A 196 14.68 13.31 9.13
C ASP A 196 15.92 14.23 9.23
N THR A 197 16.96 13.96 8.41
CA THR A 197 18.14 14.86 8.36
C THR A 197 17.78 16.24 7.81
N ILE A 198 16.96 16.32 6.76
CA ILE A 198 16.54 17.59 6.16
C ILE A 198 15.65 18.38 7.12
N GLU A 199 14.71 17.71 7.80
CA GLU A 199 13.83 18.31 8.80
C GLU A 199 14.65 18.96 9.90
N ASN A 200 15.63 18.23 10.45
CA ASN A 200 16.55 18.74 11.47
C ASN A 200 17.42 19.93 11.00
N HIS A 201 17.57 20.15 9.69
CA HIS A 201 18.36 21.27 9.15
C HIS A 201 17.51 22.46 8.68
N VAL A 202 16.30 22.21 8.19
CA VAL A 202 15.46 23.22 7.52
C VAL A 202 14.35 23.73 8.43
N VAL A 203 13.82 22.88 9.30
CA VAL A 203 12.75 23.24 10.21
C VAL A 203 13.39 23.78 11.48
N GLU A 204 13.13 25.05 11.80
CA GLU A 204 13.57 25.62 13.07
C GLU A 204 13.06 24.73 14.21
N PRO A 205 13.92 24.39 15.19
CA PRO A 205 13.49 23.58 16.32
C PRO A 205 12.27 24.25 16.95
N ALA A 206 11.19 23.48 17.10
CA ALA A 206 10.04 23.93 17.84
C ALA A 206 10.56 24.37 19.22
N GLY A 207 10.51 25.68 19.50
CA GLY A 207 11.29 26.29 20.59
C GLY A 207 11.19 25.54 21.92
N ASP A 208 12.16 25.77 22.80
CA ASP A 208 12.52 24.95 23.99
C ASP A 208 11.39 24.65 25.00
N SER A 209 10.18 25.17 24.82
CA SER A 209 9.04 24.87 25.68
C SER A 209 7.72 24.75 24.92
N CYS A 210 6.92 23.79 25.34
CA CYS A 210 5.55 23.58 24.92
C CYS A 210 4.70 23.15 26.12
N TRP A 211 3.43 23.53 26.12
CA TRP A 211 2.55 23.32 27.27
C TRP A 211 2.30 21.84 27.59
N TYR A 212 2.46 20.94 26.59
CA TYR A 212 2.20 19.51 26.71
C TYR A 212 3.46 18.67 26.99
N ASP A 213 4.64 19.28 27.14
CA ASP A 213 5.91 18.56 27.24
C ASP A 213 5.93 17.53 28.39
N ASN A 214 5.44 17.96 29.56
CA ASN A 214 5.30 17.13 30.76
C ASN A 214 4.26 16.01 30.64
N MET A 215 3.48 15.98 29.55
CA MET A 215 2.45 14.97 29.27
C MET A 215 2.90 13.99 28.17
N SER A 216 4.02 14.26 27.51
CA SER A 216 4.60 13.39 26.50
C SER A 216 5.00 12.05 27.12
N ARG A 217 5.00 10.98 26.30
CA ARG A 217 5.45 9.67 26.79
C ARG A 217 6.97 9.69 26.90
N GLY A 218 7.55 9.19 27.99
CA GLY A 218 8.96 9.41 28.37
C GLY A 218 10.08 9.01 27.39
N ASN A 219 9.77 8.49 26.20
CA ASN A 219 10.73 8.28 25.11
C ASN A 219 10.57 9.28 23.94
N GLN A 220 9.63 10.23 24.02
CA GLN A 220 9.44 11.28 23.04
C GLN A 220 10.38 12.45 23.37
N GLY A 221 11.00 13.04 22.35
CA GLY A 221 11.78 14.27 22.53
C GLY A 221 10.91 15.43 23.00
N SER A 222 11.53 16.45 23.59
CA SER A 222 10.81 17.65 24.05
C SER A 222 10.02 18.26 22.89
N CYS A 223 8.74 18.56 23.12
CA CYS A 223 7.84 19.13 22.11
C CYS A 223 7.69 18.32 20.81
N SER A 224 7.79 17.00 20.91
CA SER A 224 7.56 16.07 19.80
C SER A 224 6.26 16.41 19.05
N GLY A 225 6.35 16.43 17.72
CA GLY A 225 5.22 16.66 16.80
C GLY A 225 4.82 18.12 16.59
N LYS A 226 5.40 19.10 17.30
CA LYS A 226 5.20 20.53 16.99
C LYS A 226 5.96 20.94 15.71
N ALA A 227 7.11 20.34 15.47
CA ALA A 227 7.82 20.46 14.20
C ALA A 227 7.01 19.83 13.05
N THR A 228 7.33 20.25 11.82
CA THR A 228 6.72 19.72 10.60
C THR A 228 7.18 18.30 10.37
N ASP A 229 6.30 17.32 10.60
CA ASP A 229 6.57 15.90 10.37
C ASP A 229 5.80 15.44 9.14
N PHE A 230 6.52 14.96 8.12
CA PHE A 230 5.91 14.45 6.91
C PHE A 230 5.04 13.25 7.25
N SER A 231 3.86 13.16 6.64
CA SER A 231 2.94 12.07 6.96
C SER A 231 3.44 10.71 6.48
N ASP A 232 4.17 10.00 7.35
CA ASP A 232 4.75 8.67 7.13
C ASP A 232 3.69 7.64 6.71
N HIS A 233 2.48 7.77 7.23
CA HIS A 233 1.32 6.96 6.89
C HIS A 233 0.86 7.22 5.45
N VAL A 234 0.74 8.48 5.02
CA VAL A 234 0.41 8.83 3.62
C VAL A 234 1.45 8.21 2.70
N VAL A 235 2.75 8.33 3.03
CA VAL A 235 3.81 7.74 2.21
C VAL A 235 3.77 6.21 2.22
N LEU A 236 3.59 5.59 3.38
CA LEU A 236 3.47 4.14 3.52
C LEU A 236 2.35 3.57 2.64
N PHE A 237 1.17 4.16 2.71
CA PHE A 237 0.01 3.62 2.00
C PHE A 237 0.05 3.96 0.51
N PHE A 238 0.38 5.19 0.14
CA PHE A 238 0.31 5.65 -1.26
C PHE A 238 1.60 5.51 -2.06
N ALA A 239 2.76 5.28 -1.46
CA ALA A 239 3.99 4.96 -2.20
C ALA A 239 4.29 3.45 -2.22
N GLN A 240 3.95 2.74 -1.14
CA GLN A 240 4.35 1.35 -0.94
C GLN A 240 3.17 0.37 -1.02
N ILE A 241 2.23 0.41 -0.07
CA ILE A 241 1.24 -0.68 0.07
C ILE A 241 0.30 -0.74 -1.14
N LEU A 242 -0.41 0.35 -1.44
CA LEU A 242 -1.43 0.34 -2.50
C LEU A 242 -0.81 0.24 -3.90
N PRO A 243 0.21 1.02 -4.30
CA PRO A 243 0.74 0.97 -5.66
C PRO A 243 1.36 -0.38 -6.02
N ILE A 244 2.14 -0.99 -5.12
CA ILE A 244 2.77 -2.28 -5.36
C ILE A 244 1.70 -3.37 -5.49
N THR A 245 0.75 -3.41 -4.55
CA THR A 245 -0.35 -4.38 -4.58
C THR A 245 -1.18 -4.22 -5.87
N LEU A 246 -1.55 -2.98 -6.20
CA LEU A 246 -2.33 -2.64 -7.39
C LEU A 246 -1.62 -3.12 -8.66
N THR A 247 -0.32 -2.81 -8.78
CA THR A 247 0.54 -3.23 -9.90
C THR A 247 0.51 -4.75 -10.06
N GLU A 248 0.70 -5.50 -8.97
CA GLU A 248 0.74 -6.96 -9.02
C GLU A 248 -0.63 -7.60 -9.28
N VAL A 249 -1.70 -7.06 -8.71
CA VAL A 249 -3.06 -7.52 -8.98
C VAL A 249 -3.39 -7.31 -10.46
N LEU A 250 -3.18 -6.10 -10.99
CA LEU A 250 -3.41 -5.80 -12.40
C LEU A 250 -2.57 -6.69 -13.33
N PHE A 251 -1.28 -6.87 -13.03
CA PHE A 251 -0.45 -7.76 -13.82
C PHE A 251 -0.91 -9.23 -13.73
N SER A 252 -1.44 -9.66 -12.59
CA SER A 252 -2.00 -11.01 -12.45
C SER A 252 -3.20 -11.23 -13.39
N PHE A 253 -3.97 -10.19 -13.71
CA PHE A 253 -5.03 -10.29 -14.73
C PHE A 253 -4.51 -10.31 -16.18
N VAL A 254 -3.38 -9.64 -16.43
CA VAL A 254 -2.71 -9.67 -17.74
C VAL A 254 -2.00 -11.01 -17.98
N ALA A 255 -1.37 -11.57 -16.95
CA ALA A 255 -0.63 -12.83 -16.98
C ALA A 255 -1.15 -13.78 -15.88
N PRO A 256 -2.39 -14.30 -16.03
CA PRO A 256 -3.03 -15.13 -15.03
C PRO A 256 -2.31 -16.47 -14.86
N PHE A 257 -1.99 -16.79 -13.61
CA PHE A 257 -1.28 -18.01 -13.21
C PHE A 257 -2.21 -19.16 -12.78
N TRP A 258 -3.52 -18.98 -12.96
CA TRP A 258 -4.59 -19.92 -12.58
C TRP A 258 -5.35 -20.51 -13.77
N ARG A 259 -4.78 -20.47 -14.99
CA ARG A 259 -5.50 -20.91 -16.21
C ARG A 259 -5.83 -22.41 -16.23
N GLY A 260 -4.94 -23.24 -15.68
CA GLY A 260 -5.00 -24.70 -15.78
C GLY A 260 -6.08 -25.38 -14.96
N ASP A 261 -6.73 -24.68 -14.03
CA ASP A 261 -7.69 -25.25 -13.08
C ASP A 261 -8.96 -24.37 -13.05
N GLU A 262 -10.13 -24.99 -13.21
CA GLU A 262 -11.41 -24.26 -13.26
C GLU A 262 -11.77 -23.63 -11.91
N THR A 263 -11.47 -24.32 -10.81
CA THR A 263 -11.72 -23.85 -9.45
C THR A 263 -10.84 -22.65 -9.13
N LEU A 264 -9.53 -22.75 -9.43
CA LEU A 264 -8.61 -21.63 -9.23
C LEU A 264 -8.96 -20.41 -10.09
N ARG A 265 -9.55 -20.63 -11.27
CA ARG A 265 -10.01 -19.56 -12.16
C ARG A 265 -11.13 -18.71 -11.59
N LYS A 266 -11.93 -19.26 -10.67
CA LYS A 266 -12.99 -18.53 -9.96
C LYS A 266 -12.47 -17.93 -8.65
N ILE A 267 -11.72 -18.72 -7.88
CA ILE A 267 -11.28 -18.33 -6.53
C ILE A 267 -10.18 -17.26 -6.56
N VAL A 268 -9.12 -17.44 -7.34
CA VAL A 268 -7.93 -16.59 -7.26
C VAL A 268 -8.21 -15.14 -7.68
N PRO A 269 -8.91 -14.86 -8.81
CA PRO A 269 -9.26 -13.49 -9.17
C PRO A 269 -10.15 -12.81 -8.12
N THR A 270 -11.13 -13.54 -7.59
CA THR A 270 -12.06 -13.03 -6.57
C THR A 270 -11.29 -12.67 -5.30
N LEU A 271 -10.38 -13.54 -4.86
CA LEU A 271 -9.52 -13.29 -3.70
C LEU A 271 -8.61 -12.08 -3.92
N LEU A 272 -7.97 -11.95 -5.09
CA LEU A 272 -7.11 -10.81 -5.41
C LEU A 272 -7.88 -9.48 -5.38
N VAL A 273 -9.07 -9.44 -5.97
CA VAL A 273 -9.91 -8.23 -6.00
C VAL A 273 -10.45 -7.92 -4.61
N ALA A 274 -10.98 -8.91 -3.88
CA ALA A 274 -11.49 -8.71 -2.52
C ALA A 274 -10.38 -8.22 -1.57
N ALA A 275 -9.19 -8.82 -1.64
CA ALA A 275 -8.04 -8.37 -0.86
C ALA A 275 -7.59 -6.96 -1.24
N LEU A 276 -7.55 -6.61 -2.53
CA LEU A 276 -7.23 -5.26 -2.98
C LEU A 276 -8.24 -4.23 -2.44
N LEU A 277 -9.55 -4.49 -2.60
CA LEU A 277 -10.61 -3.61 -2.09
C LEU A 277 -10.57 -3.46 -0.57
N TYR A 278 -10.31 -4.56 0.16
CA TYR A 278 -10.13 -4.52 1.60
C TYR A 278 -8.93 -3.65 1.99
N LEU A 279 -7.79 -3.80 1.29
CA LEU A 279 -6.59 -2.98 1.51
C LEU A 279 -6.85 -1.49 1.21
N TYR A 280 -7.60 -1.18 0.15
CA TYR A 280 -8.05 0.19 -0.13
C TYR A 280 -8.90 0.74 1.02
N GLY A 281 -9.91 0.00 1.48
CA GLY A 281 -10.80 0.43 2.56
C GLY A 281 -10.05 0.74 3.85
N ILE A 282 -9.18 -0.17 4.31
CA ILE A 282 -8.40 0.05 5.54
C ILE A 282 -7.35 1.16 5.39
N SER A 283 -6.69 1.25 4.23
CA SER A 283 -5.68 2.30 3.98
C SER A 283 -6.33 3.67 3.89
N PHE A 284 -7.47 3.79 3.20
CA PHE A 284 -8.20 5.04 3.06
C PHE A 284 -8.75 5.52 4.39
N LEU A 285 -9.31 4.62 5.20
CA LEU A 285 -9.74 4.96 6.55
C LEU A 285 -8.58 5.47 7.41
N LYS A 286 -7.40 4.83 7.30
CA LYS A 286 -6.20 5.26 8.03
C LYS A 286 -5.71 6.62 7.58
N ILE A 287 -5.54 6.81 6.28
CA ILE A 287 -5.11 8.08 5.69
C ILE A 287 -6.10 9.20 6.00
N TYR A 288 -7.41 8.93 5.95
CA TYR A 288 -8.43 9.90 6.35
C TYR A 288 -8.23 10.35 7.80
N LYS A 289 -8.08 9.40 8.74
CA LYS A 289 -7.81 9.75 10.15
C LYS A 289 -6.49 10.50 10.31
N THR A 290 -5.45 10.09 9.58
CA THR A 290 -4.15 10.78 9.53
C THR A 290 -4.29 12.23 9.08
N ALA A 291 -5.02 12.47 7.98
CA ALA A 291 -5.24 13.80 7.41
C ALA A 291 -6.13 14.69 8.28
N VAL A 292 -7.09 14.10 9.01
CA VAL A 292 -8.03 14.85 9.85
C VAL A 292 -7.43 15.20 11.21
N TYR A 293 -6.62 14.32 11.81
CA TYR A 293 -6.22 14.46 13.21
C TYR A 293 -4.72 14.61 13.45
N PHE A 294 -3.86 14.02 12.62
CA PHE A 294 -2.47 13.78 13.03
C PHE A 294 -1.45 14.66 12.29
N HIS A 295 -1.83 15.26 11.17
CA HIS A 295 -0.96 16.11 10.37
C HIS A 295 -1.71 17.33 9.84
N THR A 296 -0.95 18.39 9.60
CA THR A 296 -1.43 19.59 8.92
C THR A 296 -1.67 19.34 7.44
N GLN A 297 -2.43 20.20 6.77
CA GLN A 297 -2.69 20.09 5.33
C GLN A 297 -1.40 20.11 4.50
N LEU A 298 -0.44 20.95 4.88
CA LEU A 298 0.85 21.06 4.20
C LEU A 298 1.64 19.76 4.31
N GLU A 299 1.74 19.17 5.51
CA GLU A 299 2.41 17.88 5.73
C GLU A 299 1.79 16.75 4.89
N ILE A 300 0.46 16.73 4.77
CA ILE A 300 -0.28 15.77 3.96
C ILE A 300 0.00 15.97 2.46
N ILE A 301 -0.03 17.22 1.97
CA ILE A 301 0.27 17.53 0.56
C ILE A 301 1.70 17.13 0.22
N ILE A 302 2.68 17.52 1.04
CA ILE A 302 4.08 17.16 0.80
C ILE A 302 4.26 15.64 0.85
N GLY A 303 3.69 14.97 1.86
CA GLY A 303 3.67 13.52 1.96
C GLY A 303 3.11 12.85 0.70
N TYR A 304 2.01 13.38 0.15
CA TYR A 304 1.44 12.87 -1.09
C TYR A 304 2.33 13.12 -2.31
N LEU A 305 2.93 14.31 -2.45
CA LEU A 305 3.85 14.63 -3.53
C LEU A 305 5.07 13.69 -3.55
N ILE A 306 5.61 13.37 -2.38
CA ILE A 306 6.69 12.38 -2.22
C ILE A 306 6.25 11.02 -2.80
N THR A 307 5.00 10.60 -2.55
CA THR A 307 4.53 9.31 -3.05
C THR A 307 4.48 9.23 -4.58
N LEU A 308 4.29 10.36 -5.27
CA LEU A 308 4.22 10.40 -6.74
C LEU A 308 5.55 9.98 -7.39
N ILE A 309 6.67 10.12 -6.67
CA ILE A 309 7.99 9.63 -7.09
C ILE A 309 7.98 8.12 -7.35
N VAL A 310 7.15 7.36 -6.63
CA VAL A 310 7.00 5.91 -6.83
C VAL A 310 5.80 5.58 -7.71
N GLN A 311 4.66 6.25 -7.47
CA GLN A 311 3.42 5.95 -8.18
C GLN A 311 3.51 6.21 -9.69
N ILE A 312 4.07 7.36 -10.09
CA ILE A 312 4.14 7.75 -11.50
C ILE A 312 5.01 6.76 -12.29
N PRO A 313 6.25 6.41 -11.87
CA PRO A 313 7.04 5.41 -12.58
C PRO A 313 6.36 4.05 -12.68
N LEU A 314 5.72 3.54 -11.62
CA LEU A 314 4.99 2.27 -11.68
C LEU A 314 3.84 2.32 -12.69
N PHE A 315 3.06 3.40 -12.69
CA PHE A 315 2.03 3.65 -13.69
C PHE A 315 2.61 3.70 -15.10
N LEU A 316 3.69 4.46 -15.32
CA LEU A 316 4.31 4.62 -16.63
C LEU A 316 4.86 3.29 -17.17
N VAL A 317 5.48 2.47 -16.32
CA VAL A 317 6.00 1.15 -16.70
C VAL A 317 4.89 0.22 -17.18
N LEU A 318 3.70 0.27 -16.55
CA LEU A 318 2.58 -0.57 -16.94
C LEU A 318 1.77 -0.03 -18.13
N ASN A 319 1.62 1.30 -18.22
CA ASN A 319 0.63 1.92 -19.10
C ASN A 319 1.22 2.67 -20.30
N THR A 320 2.54 2.84 -20.39
CA THR A 320 3.18 3.59 -21.49
C THR A 320 4.13 2.74 -22.33
N SER A 321 4.39 3.18 -23.56
CA SER A 321 5.43 2.63 -24.42
C SER A 321 6.79 3.28 -24.19
N LEU A 322 6.86 4.37 -23.42
CA LEU A 322 8.11 5.10 -23.13
C LEU A 322 9.10 4.23 -22.35
N LEU A 323 8.57 3.41 -21.42
CA LEU A 323 9.36 2.54 -20.56
C LEU A 323 9.29 1.07 -21.01
N LEU A 324 9.17 0.82 -22.32
CA LEU A 324 9.10 -0.53 -22.88
C LEU A 324 10.27 -1.43 -22.42
N PRO A 325 11.54 -0.99 -22.47
CA PRO A 325 12.67 -1.85 -22.05
C PRO A 325 12.60 -2.21 -20.56
N THR A 326 12.23 -1.24 -19.72
CA THR A 326 12.06 -1.43 -18.27
C THR A 326 10.91 -2.38 -17.99
N ARG A 327 9.77 -2.19 -18.65
CA ARG A 327 8.61 -3.08 -18.55
C ARG A 327 8.98 -4.50 -18.96
N ASP A 328 9.63 -4.67 -20.11
CA ASP A 328 9.98 -5.99 -20.63
C ASP A 328 11.01 -6.70 -19.74
N TYR A 329 11.90 -5.95 -19.09
CA TYR A 329 12.82 -6.49 -18.10
C TYR A 329 12.09 -7.08 -16.88
N PHE A 330 11.15 -6.34 -16.29
CA PHE A 330 10.48 -6.74 -15.05
C PHE A 330 9.27 -7.65 -15.27
N PHE A 331 8.43 -7.33 -16.23
CA PHE A 331 7.14 -7.98 -16.49
C PHE A 331 7.19 -8.99 -17.64
N GLY A 332 8.35 -9.08 -18.31
CA GLY A 332 8.57 -9.94 -19.46
C GLY A 332 8.25 -9.24 -20.79
N PRO A 333 8.92 -9.65 -21.87
CA PRO A 333 8.67 -9.08 -23.18
C PRO A 333 7.21 -9.27 -23.53
N GLY A 334 6.59 -8.16 -23.93
CA GLY A 334 5.28 -8.24 -24.53
C GLY A 334 5.28 -9.08 -25.79
N ASN A 335 6.40 -9.21 -26.52
CA ASN A 335 6.53 -9.66 -27.92
C ASN A 335 5.65 -10.82 -28.40
#